data_AF-A0A1M5QRZ9-F1
#
_entry.id   AF-A0A1M5QRZ9-F1
#
_cell.length_a   1.000
_cell.length_b   1.000
_cell.length_c   1.000
_cell.angle_alpha   90.00
_cell.angle_beta   90.00
_cell.angle_gamma   90.00
#
_symmetry.space_group_name_H-M   'P 1'
#
loop_
_entity.id
_entity.type
_entity.pdbx_description
1 polymer ?
#
loop_
_entity_poly.entity_id
_entity_poly.type
_entity_poly.pdbx_seq_one_letter_code
_entity_poly.pdbx_strand_id
1 'polypeptide(L)' 'MIRYMGTRKNEQGATVYVFVINGMQKEIRELALKQHPGCFEALPASAKAKIEANRNWMSKL' A
#
# COMPACT_ATOMS: atom_id res chain seq x y z
N MET A 1 -8.04 13.83 0.76
CA MET A 1 -6.59 13.86 1.12
C MET A 1 -6.17 12.45 1.51
N ILE A 2 -5.09 11.93 0.93
CA ILE A 2 -4.56 10.58 1.22
C ILE A 2 -3.25 10.76 1.98
N ARG A 3 -3.12 10.15 3.16
CA ARG A 3 -1.90 10.17 3.94
C ARG A 3 -1.48 8.74 4.27
N TYR A 4 -0.27 8.37 3.91
CA TYR A 4 0.33 7.12 4.35
C TYR A 4 0.69 7.19 5.84
N MET A 5 0.29 6.18 6.61
CA MET A 5 0.56 6.08 8.04
C MET A 5 1.68 5.08 8.35
N GLY A 6 1.84 4.04 7.53
CA GLY A 6 2.83 3.01 7.78
C GLY A 6 2.44 1.66 7.18
N THR A 7 3.29 0.66 7.40
CA THR A 7 3.03 -0.73 7.03
C THR A 7 2.88 -1.56 8.29
N ARG A 8 1.90 -2.45 8.32
CA ARG A 8 1.74 -3.45 9.38
C ARG A 8 1.50 -4.82 8.77
N LYS A 9 1.66 -5.87 9.58
CA LYS A 9 1.16 -7.20 9.23
C LYS A 9 -0.27 -7.32 9.76
N ASN A 10 -1.17 -7.84 8.95
CA ASN A 10 -2.51 -8.21 9.42
C ASN A 10 -2.48 -9.57 10.14
N GLU A 11 -3.61 -9.99 10.71
CA GLU A 11 -3.73 -11.26 11.43
C GLU A 11 -3.45 -12.50 10.55
N GLN A 12 -3.52 -12.35 9.22
CA GLN A 12 -3.17 -13.39 8.25
C GLN A 12 -1.67 -13.42 7.93
N GLY A 13 -0.86 -12.60 8.60
CA GLY A 13 0.58 -12.47 8.36
C GLY A 13 0.95 -11.68 7.09
N ALA A 14 -0.03 -11.13 6.37
CA ALA A 14 0.18 -10.39 5.14
C ALA A 14 0.54 -8.92 5.42
N THR A 15 1.49 -8.38 4.67
CA THR A 15 1.86 -6.96 4.74
C THR A 15 0.75 -6.09 4.15
N VAL A 16 0.23 -5.16 4.95
CA VAL A 16 -0.75 -4.15 4.56
C VAL A 16 -0.20 -2.75 4.79
N TYR A 17 -0.52 -1.85 3.87
CA TYR A 17 -0.17 -0.45 3.88
C TYR A 17 -1.36 0.33 4.43
N VAL A 18 -1.15 1.06 5.52
CA VAL A 18 -2.18 1.81 6.21
C VAL A 18 -2.20 3.24 5.67
N PHE A 19 -3.37 3.68 5.23
CA PHE A 19 -3.63 5.02 4.74
C PHE A 19 -4.73 5.68 5.55
N VAL A 20 -4.70 6.99 5.69
CA VAL A 20 -5.84 7.80 6.07
C VAL A 20 -6.37 8.47 4.81
N ILE A 21 -7.57 8.08 4.39
CA ILE A 21 -8.25 8.59 3.20
C ILE A 21 -9.49 9.33 3.68
N ASN A 22 -9.51 10.65 3.50
CA ASN A 22 -10.61 11.51 3.94
C ASN A 22 -10.98 11.32 5.43
N GLY A 23 -9.97 11.18 6.29
CA GLY A 23 -10.15 10.99 7.73
C GLY A 23 -10.43 9.55 8.17
N MET A 24 -10.62 8.61 7.24
CA MET A 24 -10.81 7.19 7.55
C MET A 24 -9.53 6.39 7.35
N GLN A 25 -9.17 5.57 8.34
CA GLN A 25 -8.08 4.63 8.20
C GLN A 25 -8.50 3.48 7.27
N LYS A 26 -7.70 3.19 6.25
CA LYS A 26 -7.85 2.05 5.35
C LYS A 26 -6.55 1.25 5.29
N GLU A 27 -6.70 -0.06 5.35
CA GLU A 27 -5.59 -1.01 5.20
C GLU A 27 -5.65 -1.59 3.80
N ILE A 28 -4.66 -1.26 2.97
CA ILE A 28 -4.58 -1.69 1.59
C ILE A 28 -3.44 -2.70 1.47
N ARG A 29 -3.75 -3.92 1.01
CA ARG A 29 -2.73 -4.92 0.66
C ARG A 29 -1.88 -4.41 -0.48
N GLU A 30 -0.64 -4.86 -0.55
CA GLU A 30 0.27 -4.44 -1.62
C GLU A 30 -0.39 -4.55 -2.99
N LEU A 31 -0.86 -5.73 -3.39
CA LEU A 31 -1.52 -5.99 -4.69
C LEU A 31 -2.75 -5.09 -4.95
N ALA A 32 -3.45 -4.68 -3.90
CA ALA A 32 -4.63 -3.83 -4.02
C ALA A 32 -4.27 -2.35 -4.27
N LEU A 33 -3.02 -1.93 -4.05
CA LEU A 33 -2.58 -0.57 -4.33
C LEU A 33 -2.79 -0.20 -5.82
N LYS A 34 -2.74 -1.16 -6.76
CA LYS A 34 -3.01 -0.89 -8.19
C LYS A 34 -4.47 -0.51 -8.44
N GLN A 35 -5.37 -1.00 -7.59
CA GLN A 35 -6.81 -0.79 -7.69
C GLN A 35 -7.27 0.47 -6.95
N HIS A 36 -6.38 1.10 -6.17
CA HIS A 36 -6.67 2.31 -5.40
C HIS A 36 -5.89 3.52 -5.96
N PRO A 37 -6.51 4.32 -6.84
CA PRO A 37 -5.86 5.51 -7.39
C PRO A 37 -5.45 6.48 -6.27
N GLY A 38 -4.25 7.05 -6.38
CA GLY A 38 -3.67 7.97 -5.39
C GLY A 38 -3.02 7.32 -4.16
N CYS A 39 -3.30 6.05 -3.84
CA CYS A 39 -2.67 5.37 -2.71
C CYS A 39 -1.19 5.06 -2.98
N PHE A 40 -0.87 4.52 -4.17
CA PHE A 40 0.52 4.25 -4.54
C PHE A 40 1.33 5.55 -4.62
N GLU A 41 0.75 6.63 -5.14
CA GLU A 41 1.41 7.93 -5.25
C GLU A 41 1.72 8.55 -3.89
N ALA A 42 0.81 8.40 -2.92
CA ALA A 42 0.95 8.87 -1.54
C ALA A 42 2.00 8.11 -0.72
N LEU A 43 2.56 7.02 -1.25
CA LEU A 43 3.62 6.28 -0.57
C LEU A 43 4.97 7.02 -0.63
N PRO A 44 5.78 6.92 0.44
CA PRO A 44 7.15 7.42 0.42
C PRO A 44 8.01 6.61 -0.55
N ALA A 45 9.09 7.21 -1.04
CA ALA A 45 10.02 6.58 -1.99
C ALA A 45 10.53 5.21 -1.51
N SER A 46 10.83 5.06 -0.21
CA SER A 46 11.26 3.78 0.36
C SER A 46 10.19 2.69 0.30
N ALA A 47 8.90 3.04 0.44
CA ALA A 47 7.81 2.07 0.33
C ALA A 47 7.58 1.70 -1.14
N LYS A 48 7.64 2.67 -2.06
CA LYS A 48 7.57 2.43 -3.51
C LYS A 48 8.68 1.46 -3.96
N ALA A 49 9.92 1.72 -3.56
CA ALA A 49 11.06 0.85 -3.86
C ALA A 49 10.87 -0.60 -3.35
N LYS A 50 10.27 -0.78 -2.16
CA LYS A 50 9.95 -2.12 -1.64
C LYS A 50 8.89 -2.84 -2.48
N ILE A 51 7.88 -2.11 -2.92
CA ILE A 51 6.79 -2.64 -3.75
C ILE A 51 7.30 -2.97 -5.16
N GLU A 52 8.11 -2.09 -5.75
CA GLU A 52 8.76 -2.31 -7.04
C GLU A 52 9.74 -3.49 -7.00
N ALA A 53 10.40 -3.72 -5.87
CA ALA A 53 11.22 -4.90 -5.64
C ALA A 53 10.38 -6.18 -5.44
N ASN A 54 9.08 -6.07 -5.12
CA ASN A 54 8.22 -7.22 -5.03
C ASN A 54 7.82 -7.72 -6.42
N ARG A 55 8.41 -8.85 -6.82
CA ARG A 55 8.17 -9.49 -8.11
C ARG A 55 6.69 -9.84 -8.32
N ASN A 56 5.96 -10.13 -7.25
CA ASN A 56 4.54 -10.46 -7.29
C ASN A 56 3.67 -9.23 -7.62
N TRP A 57 4.11 -8.03 -7.18
CA TRP A 57 3.51 -6.76 -7.58
C TRP A 57 3.77 -6.45 -9.05
N MET A 58 4.95 -6.79 -9.59
CA MET A 58 5.28 -6.60 -11.01
C MET A 58 4.58 -7.61 -11.94
N SER A 59 4.13 -8.75 -11.41
CA SER A 59 3.33 -9.70 -12.19
C SER A 59 2.02 -9.03 -12.62
N LYS A 60 1.69 -9.15 -13.90
CA LYS A 60 0.48 -8.54 -14.49
C LYS A 60 -0.76 -9.10 -13.77
N LEU A 61 -1.63 -8.18 -13.36
CA LEU A 61 -3.02 -8.47 -12.95
C LEU A 61 -3.69 -9.33 -14.02
#